data_AF-A0AAN9BW86-F1
#
_entry.id   AF-A0AAN9BW86-F1
#
_cell.length_a   1.000
_cell.length_b   1.000
_cell.length_c   1.000
_cell.angle_alpha   90.00
_cell.angle_beta   90.00
_cell.angle_gamma   90.00
#
_symmetry.space_group_name_H-M   'P 1'
#
loop_
_entity.id
_entity.type
_entity.pdbx_description
1 polymer ?
#
loop_
_entity_poly.entity_id
_entity_poly.type
_entity_poly.pdbx_seq_one_letter_code
_entity_poly.pdbx_strand_id
1 'polypeptide(L)'
;MAACRVLGRVRRVNNCAESILRRGALCTTPALQIPPYSCRHITTQRPWKKERLLSGQPSMIQSRCTMFIQTMDTPNPNSLKFIPGDGVKVLEGGTFDFPNPQSAYCSPLAKMLFRIDGVKAVFFGQDFITATKDDDTEWKVLKPEIYAVIMDFFASGLPVLTEEQPSGDTVIHPEDDETVALIKELLDTRIRPTVQEDGGDIVYMGFEEGIVKLKMQGSCSSCPSSIVTLKNGVQNMLQFYIPEVEGVEQVTDEVDDMTNEEFRKLEDKLKD
;
A
#
# COMPACT_ATOMS: atom_id res chain seq x y z
N MET A 1 -14.40 0.94 77.78
CA MET A 1 -13.08 1.53 77.43
C MET A 1 -13.15 2.08 76.02
N ALA A 2 -12.37 3.14 75.77
CA ALA A 2 -12.10 3.90 74.54
C ALA A 2 -12.32 3.15 73.19
N ALA A 3 -12.92 3.72 72.13
CA ALA A 3 -12.81 5.05 71.50
C ALA A 3 -11.54 5.28 70.66
N CYS A 4 -11.69 5.44 69.33
CA CYS A 4 -11.32 6.68 68.61
C CYS A 4 -11.90 6.72 67.17
N ARG A 5 -12.25 7.92 66.69
CA ARG A 5 -12.56 8.24 65.28
C ARG A 5 -11.33 8.89 64.64
N VAL A 6 -11.15 8.76 63.32
CA VAL A 6 -10.41 9.76 62.52
C VAL A 6 -11.21 10.15 61.27
N LEU A 7 -11.28 11.46 61.02
CA LEU A 7 -11.87 12.13 59.85
C LEU A 7 -10.76 12.97 59.19
N GLY A 8 -10.83 13.20 57.87
CA GLY A 8 -10.02 14.21 57.18
C GLY A 8 -9.78 13.86 55.71
N ARG A 9 -10.50 14.42 54.72
CA ARG A 9 -10.54 15.83 54.26
C ARG A 9 -9.26 16.26 53.52
N VAL A 10 -9.18 15.93 52.23
CA VAL A 10 -8.17 16.46 51.30
C VAL A 10 -8.41 17.95 51.05
N ARG A 11 -7.35 18.76 51.08
CA ARG A 11 -7.38 20.22 50.84
C ARG A 11 -6.89 20.57 49.43
N ARG A 12 -7.40 21.69 48.89
CA ARG A 12 -6.78 22.43 47.77
C ARG A 12 -5.64 23.32 48.30
N VAL A 13 -4.57 23.46 47.52
CA VAL A 13 -3.62 24.59 47.46
C VAL A 13 -3.12 24.60 46.00
N ASN A 14 -3.43 25.58 45.14
CA ASN A 14 -2.99 26.98 45.00
C ASN A 14 -1.50 27.18 44.62
N ASN A 15 -1.28 27.80 43.46
CA ASN A 15 -0.20 28.74 43.10
C ASN A 15 -0.85 29.67 42.02
N CYS A 16 -0.94 30.99 42.21
CA CYS A 16 0.10 32.01 41.99
C CYS A 16 0.48 32.15 40.49
N ALA A 17 0.44 33.33 39.84
CA ALA A 17 0.34 34.71 40.37
C ALA A 17 -0.38 35.73 39.44
N GLU A 18 -0.53 36.93 40.00
CA GLU A 18 -1.01 38.24 39.48
C GLU A 18 -0.52 38.65 38.07
N SER A 19 -1.18 39.46 37.22
CA SER A 19 -2.05 40.66 37.32
C SER A 19 -1.35 42.04 37.22
N ILE A 20 -2.04 43.05 36.64
CA ILE A 20 -1.77 44.52 36.61
C ILE A 20 -1.26 45.15 35.27
N LEU A 21 -2.22 45.51 34.40
CA LEU A 21 -2.65 46.90 34.05
C LEU A 21 -1.62 48.07 34.12
N ARG A 22 -1.35 48.77 32.99
CA ARG A 22 -1.69 50.22 32.72
C ARG A 22 -1.05 50.84 31.45
N ARG A 23 -1.52 52.04 31.11
CA ARG A 23 -1.28 52.86 29.89
C ARG A 23 -0.15 53.90 30.08
N GLY A 24 0.44 54.42 28.98
CA GLY A 24 0.77 55.86 28.91
C GLY A 24 2.09 56.31 28.23
N ALA A 25 2.00 56.70 26.96
CA ALA A 25 2.43 57.99 26.36
C ALA A 25 3.89 58.56 26.42
N LEU A 26 4.21 59.31 25.34
CA LEU A 26 5.16 60.44 25.17
C LEU A 26 6.64 60.22 24.73
N CYS A 27 6.91 60.70 23.51
CA CYS A 27 8.02 61.57 23.05
C CYS A 27 9.51 61.26 23.32
N THR A 28 10.29 61.12 22.23
CA THR A 28 11.31 62.14 21.83
C THR A 28 11.76 62.03 20.35
N THR A 29 12.19 63.17 19.79
CA THR A 29 12.67 63.48 18.41
C THR A 29 14.23 63.38 18.30
N PRO A 30 14.97 63.74 17.21
CA PRO A 30 14.68 64.45 15.93
C PRO A 30 15.10 63.67 14.64
N ALA A 31 14.71 63.96 13.39
CA ALA A 31 14.47 65.18 12.58
C ALA A 31 15.74 65.86 12.01
N LEU A 32 15.88 65.89 10.67
CA LEU A 32 16.77 66.66 9.74
C LEU A 32 16.82 65.88 8.39
N GLN A 33 16.86 66.42 7.16
CA GLN A 33 16.58 67.76 6.59
C GLN A 33 16.36 67.66 5.05
N ILE A 34 15.70 68.64 4.41
CA ILE A 34 15.26 68.61 2.99
C ILE A 34 15.42 70.00 2.33
N PRO A 35 16.14 70.16 1.19
CA PRO A 35 15.53 70.60 -0.11
C PRO A 35 16.37 70.20 -1.37
N PRO A 36 16.17 70.72 -2.62
CA PRO A 36 14.96 70.97 -3.43
C PRO A 36 15.06 70.40 -4.90
N TYR A 37 14.46 71.10 -5.89
CA TYR A 37 14.46 70.94 -7.38
C TYR A 37 13.26 70.12 -7.96
N SER A 38 12.11 70.73 -8.25
CA SER A 38 11.75 71.50 -9.47
C SER A 38 11.57 70.61 -10.74
N CYS A 39 10.38 70.12 -11.11
CA CYS A 39 9.19 70.82 -11.68
C CYS A 39 9.30 71.20 -13.18
N ARG A 40 8.64 70.44 -14.08
CA ARG A 40 7.44 70.85 -14.87
C ARG A 40 6.97 69.78 -15.88
N HIS A 41 5.70 69.92 -16.29
CA HIS A 41 4.95 69.04 -17.20
C HIS A 41 5.39 69.15 -18.68
N ILE A 42 5.02 68.14 -19.49
CA ILE A 42 4.28 68.40 -20.74
C ILE A 42 3.32 67.25 -21.07
N THR A 43 2.15 67.64 -21.57
CA THR A 43 1.01 66.81 -21.96
C THR A 43 1.16 66.28 -23.38
N THR A 44 0.85 65.00 -23.63
CA THR A 44 -0.01 64.66 -24.80
C THR A 44 -0.67 63.28 -24.66
N GLN A 45 -1.88 63.19 -25.21
CA GLN A 45 -2.71 61.99 -25.20
C GLN A 45 -2.38 61.07 -26.39
N ARG A 46 -2.65 59.77 -26.25
CA ARG A 46 -3.59 59.03 -27.13
C ARG A 46 -3.89 57.64 -26.57
N PRO A 47 -5.14 57.15 -26.64
CA PRO A 47 -5.47 55.78 -26.27
C PRO A 47 -5.12 54.83 -27.41
N TRP A 48 -4.60 53.63 -27.09
CA TRP A 48 -4.47 52.55 -28.07
C TRP A 48 -5.22 51.31 -27.61
N LYS A 49 -5.79 50.59 -28.58
CA LYS A 49 -6.75 49.51 -28.37
C LYS A 49 -6.10 48.34 -27.63
N LYS A 50 -6.84 47.73 -26.69
CA LYS A 50 -6.57 46.34 -26.28
C LYS A 50 -7.02 45.41 -27.41
N GLU A 51 -6.12 45.15 -28.36
CA GLU A 51 -6.33 44.08 -29.33
C GLU A 51 -6.02 42.74 -28.65
N ARG A 52 -7.00 41.84 -28.65
CA ARG A 52 -6.96 40.55 -27.95
C ARG A 52 -6.08 39.58 -28.75
N LEU A 53 -4.78 39.57 -28.48
CA LEU A 53 -3.90 38.48 -28.90
C LEU A 53 -4.03 37.32 -27.89
N LEU A 54 -4.75 36.29 -28.30
CA LEU A 54 -4.79 35.00 -27.62
C LEU A 54 -3.45 34.27 -27.86
N SER A 55 -2.42 34.60 -27.08
CA SER A 55 -1.25 33.72 -26.95
C SER A 55 -1.68 32.49 -26.15
N GLY A 56 -2.23 31.50 -26.84
CA GLY A 56 -2.37 30.15 -26.31
C GLY A 56 -0.98 29.65 -25.96
N GLN A 57 -0.64 29.64 -24.67
CA GLN A 57 0.57 28.98 -24.23
C GLN A 57 0.36 27.48 -24.41
N PRO A 58 1.24 26.77 -25.13
CA PRO A 58 1.25 25.32 -25.02
C PRO A 58 1.64 25.02 -23.57
N SER A 59 0.68 24.51 -22.80
CA SER A 59 0.95 23.91 -21.50
C SER A 59 1.74 22.62 -21.74
N MET A 60 3.03 22.77 -22.02
CA MET A 60 4.00 21.74 -21.67
C MET A 60 4.02 21.66 -20.14
N ILE A 61 3.00 20.99 -19.61
CA ILE A 61 3.15 20.22 -18.38
C ILE A 61 4.16 19.15 -18.77
N GLN A 62 5.44 19.51 -18.66
CA GLN A 62 6.51 18.54 -18.66
C GLN A 62 6.35 17.79 -17.33
N SER A 63 5.46 16.80 -17.34
CA SER A 63 5.35 15.78 -16.31
C SER A 63 6.72 15.13 -16.24
N ARG A 64 7.55 15.63 -15.33
CA ARG A 64 8.83 15.04 -15.01
C ARG A 64 8.46 13.71 -14.36
N CYS A 65 8.57 12.63 -15.12
CA CYS A 65 8.35 11.26 -14.67
C CYS A 65 9.43 10.89 -13.65
N THR A 66 9.34 11.44 -12.44
CA THR A 66 10.04 10.96 -11.26
C THR A 66 9.13 9.96 -10.57
N MET A 67 8.92 8.81 -11.22
CA MET A 67 8.44 7.63 -10.52
C MET A 67 9.52 7.25 -9.51
N PHE A 68 9.18 7.34 -8.22
CA PHE A 68 10.08 6.99 -7.13
C PHE A 68 9.52 5.76 -6.43
N ILE A 69 10.18 4.62 -6.66
CA ILE A 69 9.77 3.34 -6.08
C ILE A 69 10.30 3.28 -4.65
N GLN A 70 9.39 3.15 -3.68
CA GLN A 70 9.73 2.88 -2.29
C GLN A 70 9.78 1.37 -2.05
N THR A 71 10.60 0.90 -1.10
CA THR A 71 10.56 -0.51 -0.67
C THR A 71 10.23 -0.63 0.81
N MET A 72 9.34 -1.55 1.15
CA MET A 72 9.02 -1.95 2.51
C MET A 72 9.40 -3.41 2.72
N ASP A 73 10.04 -3.70 3.85
CA ASP A 73 10.34 -5.07 4.28
C ASP A 73 9.04 -5.77 4.71
N THR A 74 8.96 -7.08 4.47
CA THR A 74 7.82 -7.93 4.89
C THR A 74 8.25 -8.87 6.02
N PRO A 75 7.32 -9.54 6.73
CA PRO A 75 7.67 -10.58 7.70
C PRO A 75 8.40 -11.79 7.09
N ASN A 76 8.40 -11.93 5.76
CA ASN A 76 9.10 -12.98 5.03
C ASN A 76 10.44 -12.42 4.49
N PRO A 77 11.62 -12.93 4.91
CA PRO A 77 12.92 -12.40 4.48
C PRO A 77 13.19 -12.56 2.98
N ASN A 78 12.51 -13.51 2.33
CA ASN A 78 12.60 -13.74 0.90
C ASN A 78 11.57 -12.94 0.09
N SER A 79 10.72 -12.11 0.71
CA SER A 79 9.75 -11.26 0.01
C SER A 79 9.93 -9.79 0.36
N LEU A 80 9.88 -8.94 -0.66
CA LEU A 80 10.01 -7.49 -0.51
C LEU A 80 8.89 -6.77 -1.27
N LYS A 81 8.29 -5.77 -0.63
CA LYS A 81 7.21 -4.96 -1.18
C LYS A 81 7.77 -3.69 -1.83
N PHE A 82 7.34 -3.42 -3.05
CA PHE A 82 7.73 -2.28 -3.90
C PHE A 82 6.49 -1.42 -4.16
N ILE A 83 6.55 -0.13 -3.83
CA ILE A 83 5.44 0.81 -3.99
C ILE A 83 5.86 1.85 -5.05
N PRO A 84 5.26 1.83 -6.26
CA PRO A 84 5.69 2.67 -7.39
C PRO A 84 5.26 4.15 -7.29
N GLY A 85 5.45 4.77 -6.14
CA GLY A 85 5.20 6.19 -5.87
C GLY A 85 3.74 6.52 -5.55
N ASP A 86 3.54 7.68 -4.92
CA ASP A 86 2.24 8.07 -4.37
C ASP A 86 1.19 8.28 -5.48
N GLY A 87 0.09 7.53 -5.42
CA GLY A 87 -1.04 7.65 -6.34
C GLY A 87 -0.93 6.86 -7.64
N VAL A 88 0.14 6.06 -7.84
CA VAL A 88 0.21 5.09 -8.94
C VAL A 88 -0.48 3.80 -8.52
N LYS A 89 -1.59 3.47 -9.19
CA LYS A 89 -2.20 2.15 -9.08
C LYS A 89 -1.47 1.14 -9.96
N VAL A 90 -1.16 -0.02 -9.39
CA VAL A 90 -0.69 -1.21 -10.11
C VAL A 90 -1.88 -1.98 -10.69
N LEU A 91 -2.96 -2.09 -9.92
CA LEU A 91 -4.23 -2.69 -10.34
C LEU A 91 -5.38 -1.70 -10.08
N GLU A 92 -6.39 -1.68 -10.94
CA GLU A 92 -7.56 -0.84 -10.71
C GLU A 92 -8.39 -1.28 -9.50
N GLY A 93 -8.36 -2.58 -9.19
CA GLY A 93 -8.91 -3.20 -7.98
C GLY A 93 -8.44 -4.64 -7.84
N GLY A 94 -8.73 -5.24 -6.68
CA GLY A 94 -8.35 -6.62 -6.37
C GLY A 94 -6.85 -6.81 -6.16
N THR A 95 -6.43 -8.07 -6.31
CA THR A 95 -5.07 -8.57 -6.11
C THR A 95 -4.81 -9.68 -7.13
N PHE A 96 -3.54 -9.92 -7.47
CA PHE A 96 -3.16 -10.95 -8.44
C PHE A 96 -1.87 -11.65 -8.03
N ASP A 97 -1.88 -12.98 -8.02
CA ASP A 97 -0.77 -13.81 -7.56
C ASP A 97 -0.12 -14.55 -8.72
N PHE A 98 1.21 -14.48 -8.80
CA PHE A 98 2.01 -15.18 -9.80
C PHE A 98 3.04 -16.06 -9.09
N PRO A 99 2.67 -17.31 -8.72
CA PRO A 99 3.57 -18.22 -8.01
C PRO A 99 4.72 -18.78 -8.88
N ASN A 100 4.63 -18.67 -10.20
CA ASN A 100 5.64 -19.15 -11.16
C ASN A 100 5.63 -18.31 -12.46
N PRO A 101 6.66 -18.42 -13.32
CA PRO A 101 6.73 -17.68 -14.59
C PRO A 101 5.58 -17.99 -15.58
N GLN A 102 4.92 -19.15 -15.45
CA GLN A 102 3.85 -19.59 -16.34
C GLN A 102 2.55 -18.84 -16.06
N SER A 103 2.18 -18.63 -14.80
CA SER A 103 0.98 -17.86 -14.42
C SER A 103 1.07 -16.38 -14.83
N ALA A 104 2.28 -15.86 -15.07
CA ALA A 104 2.50 -14.53 -15.63
C ALA A 104 1.93 -14.33 -17.05
N TYR A 105 1.36 -15.35 -17.70
CA TYR A 105 0.85 -15.27 -19.08
C TYR A 105 -0.10 -14.08 -19.32
N CYS A 106 -0.90 -13.67 -18.33
CA CYS A 106 -1.84 -12.56 -18.41
C CYS A 106 -1.23 -11.18 -18.08
N SER A 107 0.03 -11.07 -17.65
CA SER A 107 0.67 -9.79 -17.30
C SER A 107 2.01 -9.56 -18.02
N PRO A 108 2.15 -8.49 -18.83
CA PRO A 108 3.44 -8.11 -19.40
C PRO A 108 4.45 -7.67 -18.34
N LEU A 109 4.00 -7.00 -17.27
CA LEU A 109 4.86 -6.59 -16.15
C LEU A 109 5.41 -7.80 -15.40
N ALA A 110 4.57 -8.79 -15.05
CA ALA A 110 5.04 -10.01 -14.39
C ALA A 110 6.04 -10.76 -15.28
N LYS A 111 5.77 -10.92 -16.59
CA LYS A 111 6.72 -11.50 -17.55
C LYS A 111 8.07 -10.77 -17.61
N MET A 112 8.10 -9.46 -17.41
CA MET A 112 9.35 -8.70 -17.36
C MET A 112 10.09 -8.91 -16.03
N LEU A 113 9.36 -9.00 -14.91
CA LEU A 113 9.94 -9.27 -13.59
C LEU A 113 10.52 -10.70 -13.49
N PHE A 114 9.85 -11.71 -14.07
CA PHE A 114 10.35 -13.09 -14.13
C PHE A 114 11.56 -13.32 -15.06
N ARG A 115 11.99 -12.29 -15.82
CA ARG A 115 13.26 -12.35 -16.59
C ARG A 115 14.47 -11.93 -15.76
N ILE A 116 14.26 -11.44 -14.54
CA ILE A 116 15.33 -11.10 -13.61
C ILE A 116 15.74 -12.41 -12.92
N ASP A 117 16.98 -12.82 -13.12
CA ASP A 117 17.54 -14.01 -12.48
C ASP A 117 17.44 -13.87 -10.95
N GLY A 118 16.79 -14.86 -10.31
CA GLY A 118 16.55 -14.88 -8.87
C GLY A 118 15.15 -14.44 -8.40
N VAL A 119 14.27 -13.99 -9.30
CA VAL A 119 12.85 -13.74 -8.98
C VAL A 119 12.04 -15.05 -9.10
N LYS A 120 11.54 -15.55 -7.97
CA LYS A 120 10.82 -16.84 -7.87
C LYS A 120 9.30 -16.69 -8.01
N ALA A 121 8.72 -15.63 -7.44
CA ALA A 121 7.30 -15.34 -7.52
C ALA A 121 7.05 -13.82 -7.48
N VAL A 122 5.91 -13.39 -8.01
CA VAL A 122 5.48 -11.99 -8.07
C VAL A 122 4.03 -11.90 -7.62
N PHE A 123 3.66 -10.85 -6.90
CA PHE A 123 2.29 -10.59 -6.47
C PHE A 123 1.97 -9.11 -6.63
N PHE A 124 0.79 -8.78 -7.14
CA PHE A 124 0.31 -7.41 -7.33
C PHE A 124 -0.84 -7.11 -6.36
N GLY A 125 -0.64 -6.07 -5.55
CA GLY A 125 -1.70 -5.37 -4.84
C GLY A 125 -2.26 -4.21 -5.66
N GLN A 126 -3.12 -3.40 -5.05
CA GLN A 126 -3.71 -2.22 -5.72
C GLN A 126 -2.66 -1.14 -6.03
N ASP A 127 -1.75 -0.88 -5.09
CA ASP A 127 -0.75 0.18 -5.11
C ASP A 127 0.68 -0.34 -4.85
N PHE A 128 0.90 -1.66 -4.88
CA PHE A 128 2.20 -2.27 -4.64
C PHE A 128 2.45 -3.55 -5.45
N ILE A 129 3.71 -3.90 -5.57
CA ILE A 129 4.22 -5.14 -6.16
C ILE A 129 5.06 -5.83 -5.10
N THR A 130 4.73 -7.05 -4.71
CA THR A 130 5.64 -7.90 -3.91
C THR A 130 6.42 -8.79 -4.86
N ALA A 131 7.75 -8.81 -4.72
CA ALA A 131 8.58 -9.83 -5.36
C ALA A 131 9.08 -10.79 -4.28
N THR A 132 9.12 -12.09 -4.61
CA THR A 132 9.73 -13.14 -3.79
C THR A 132 10.95 -13.67 -4.53
N LYS A 133 12.11 -13.67 -3.86
CA LYS A 133 13.37 -14.17 -4.41
C LYS A 133 13.59 -15.66 -4.11
N ASP A 134 14.53 -16.28 -4.80
CA ASP A 134 15.12 -17.56 -4.35
C ASP A 134 16.03 -17.38 -3.12
N ASP A 135 16.52 -18.48 -2.54
CA ASP A 135 17.36 -18.43 -1.33
C ASP A 135 18.79 -17.98 -1.62
N ASP A 136 19.32 -18.25 -2.83
CA ASP A 136 20.72 -18.01 -3.22
C ASP A 136 21.01 -16.55 -3.62
N THR A 137 20.00 -15.77 -4.03
CA THR A 137 20.18 -14.40 -4.52
C THR A 137 20.09 -13.34 -3.41
N GLU A 138 20.88 -12.27 -3.51
CA GLU A 138 20.80 -11.11 -2.61
C GLU A 138 19.93 -9.96 -3.17
N TRP A 139 19.11 -9.37 -2.29
CA TRP A 139 18.31 -8.17 -2.60
C TRP A 139 19.12 -6.96 -3.10
N LYS A 140 20.42 -6.89 -2.83
CA LYS A 140 21.30 -5.81 -3.32
C LYS A 140 21.45 -5.81 -4.84
N VAL A 141 21.33 -6.99 -5.49
CA VAL A 141 21.39 -7.16 -6.95
C VAL A 141 20.00 -7.00 -7.55
N LEU A 142 18.99 -7.66 -6.95
CA LEU A 142 17.61 -7.63 -7.43
C LEU A 142 16.96 -6.24 -7.39
N LYS A 143 17.18 -5.43 -6.33
CA LYS A 143 16.52 -4.11 -6.19
C LYS A 143 16.76 -3.20 -7.42
N PRO A 144 18.01 -2.94 -7.88
CA PRO A 144 18.27 -2.18 -9.10
C PRO A 144 17.54 -2.68 -10.35
N GLU A 145 17.50 -4.00 -10.57
CA GLU A 145 16.89 -4.59 -11.77
C GLU A 145 15.37 -4.50 -11.74
N ILE A 146 14.75 -4.81 -10.58
CA ILE A 146 13.31 -4.67 -10.36
C ILE A 146 12.88 -3.20 -10.52
N TYR A 147 13.66 -2.24 -9.99
CA TYR A 147 13.37 -0.82 -10.21
C TYR A 147 13.42 -0.44 -11.69
N ALA A 148 14.43 -0.91 -12.44
CA ALA A 148 14.55 -0.62 -13.87
C ALA A 148 13.35 -1.15 -14.66
N VAL A 149 12.95 -2.40 -14.40
CA VAL A 149 11.77 -3.03 -15.04
C VAL A 149 10.48 -2.27 -14.72
N ILE A 150 10.23 -1.93 -13.45
CA ILE A 150 9.01 -1.20 -13.06
C ILE A 150 8.98 0.19 -13.70
N MET A 151 10.09 0.93 -13.67
CA MET A 151 10.15 2.28 -14.25
C MET A 151 9.97 2.26 -15.78
N ASP A 152 10.62 1.33 -16.49
CA ASP A 152 10.48 1.19 -17.95
C ASP A 152 9.06 0.77 -18.33
N PHE A 153 8.49 -0.19 -17.60
CA PHE A 153 7.11 -0.63 -17.82
C PHE A 153 6.10 0.51 -17.68
N PHE A 154 6.11 1.26 -16.58
CA PHE A 154 5.17 2.37 -16.40
C PHE A 154 5.46 3.57 -17.34
N ALA A 155 6.71 3.75 -17.79
CA ALA A 155 7.04 4.72 -18.84
C ALA A 155 6.53 4.29 -20.23
N SER A 156 6.42 2.98 -20.51
CA SER A 156 5.91 2.45 -21.77
C SER A 156 4.39 2.61 -21.94
N GLY A 157 3.64 2.77 -20.84
CA GLY A 157 2.17 2.87 -20.85
C GLY A 157 1.45 1.57 -21.24
N LEU A 158 2.12 0.42 -21.17
CA LEU A 158 1.50 -0.90 -21.37
C LEU A 158 0.52 -1.22 -20.23
N PRO A 159 -0.54 -2.02 -20.51
CA PRO A 159 -1.48 -2.45 -19.47
C PRO A 159 -0.83 -3.51 -18.55
N VAL A 160 -1.03 -3.38 -17.24
CA VAL A 160 -0.46 -4.30 -16.24
C VAL A 160 -1.02 -5.72 -16.39
N LEU A 161 -2.32 -5.83 -16.66
CA LEU A 161 -3.01 -7.07 -17.02
C LEU A 161 -3.53 -6.97 -18.46
N THR A 162 -3.45 -8.07 -19.20
CA THR A 162 -3.97 -8.22 -20.57
C THR A 162 -5.30 -8.97 -20.63
N GLU A 163 -5.61 -9.74 -19.59
CA GLU A 163 -6.88 -10.43 -19.40
C GLU A 163 -7.28 -10.30 -17.91
N GLU A 164 -8.56 -10.04 -17.65
CA GLU A 164 -9.12 -10.05 -16.29
C GLU A 164 -9.49 -11.50 -15.93
N GLN A 165 -8.73 -12.14 -15.05
CA GLN A 165 -9.28 -13.28 -14.30
C GLN A 165 -10.09 -12.74 -13.11
N PRO A 166 -11.15 -13.43 -12.68
CA PRO A 166 -11.82 -13.10 -11.44
C PRO A 166 -10.84 -13.27 -10.28
N SER A 167 -10.59 -12.18 -9.53
CA SER A 167 -10.15 -12.31 -8.14
C SER A 167 -11.15 -13.20 -7.40
N GLY A 168 -10.66 -14.14 -6.59
CA GLY A 168 -11.48 -15.25 -6.05
C GLY A 168 -12.69 -14.83 -5.20
N ASP A 169 -13.47 -15.83 -4.76
CA ASP A 169 -14.80 -15.69 -4.14
C ASP A 169 -14.79 -15.08 -2.71
N THR A 170 -14.15 -13.93 -2.54
CA THR A 170 -14.32 -13.07 -1.36
C THR A 170 -15.46 -12.06 -1.52
N VAL A 171 -16.10 -12.01 -2.69
CA VAL A 171 -17.31 -11.22 -2.93
C VAL A 171 -18.47 -11.87 -2.18
N ILE A 172 -19.25 -11.06 -1.44
CA ILE A 172 -20.46 -11.54 -0.75
C ILE A 172 -21.57 -11.70 -1.79
N HIS A 173 -22.07 -12.92 -1.91
CA HIS A 173 -23.16 -13.30 -2.79
C HIS A 173 -24.49 -13.36 -2.02
N PRO A 174 -25.64 -12.97 -2.61
CA PRO A 174 -26.93 -13.03 -1.92
C PRO A 174 -27.45 -14.46 -1.66
N GLU A 175 -26.81 -15.45 -2.29
CA GLU A 175 -26.97 -16.89 -2.03
C GLU A 175 -26.03 -17.46 -0.94
N ASP A 176 -25.09 -16.67 -0.40
CA ASP A 176 -24.23 -17.10 0.71
C ASP A 176 -25.04 -17.32 2.00
N ASP A 177 -24.65 -18.32 2.79
CA ASP A 177 -25.16 -18.52 4.14
C ASP A 177 -24.80 -17.34 5.07
N GLU A 178 -25.60 -17.05 6.09
CA GLU A 178 -25.35 -15.94 7.03
C GLU A 178 -23.95 -16.02 7.68
N THR A 179 -23.47 -17.22 7.99
CA THR A 179 -22.11 -17.44 8.50
C THR A 179 -21.05 -17.18 7.43
N VAL A 180 -21.28 -17.58 6.18
CA VAL A 180 -20.34 -17.35 5.06
C VAL A 180 -20.23 -15.86 4.73
N ALA A 181 -21.35 -15.14 4.68
CA ALA A 181 -21.35 -13.70 4.49
C ALA A 181 -20.55 -12.97 5.59
N LEU A 182 -20.70 -13.39 6.85
CA LEU A 182 -19.96 -12.83 7.99
C LEU A 182 -18.45 -13.16 7.93
N ILE A 183 -18.08 -14.36 7.49
CA ILE A 183 -16.68 -14.74 7.22
C ILE A 183 -16.09 -13.83 6.14
N LYS A 184 -16.77 -13.68 4.99
CA LYS A 184 -16.33 -12.83 3.87
C LYS A 184 -16.20 -11.36 4.30
N GLU A 185 -17.16 -10.81 5.07
CA GLU A 185 -17.08 -9.45 5.62
C GLU A 185 -15.88 -9.26 6.56
N LEU A 186 -15.64 -10.18 7.50
CA LEU A 186 -14.52 -10.06 8.44
C LEU A 186 -13.16 -10.18 7.75
N LEU A 187 -13.06 -11.05 6.75
CA LEU A 187 -11.87 -11.20 5.91
C LEU A 187 -11.56 -9.87 5.22
N ASP A 188 -12.52 -9.27 4.51
CA ASP A 188 -12.30 -8.04 3.74
C ASP A 188 -12.09 -6.80 4.62
N THR A 189 -12.84 -6.66 5.70
CA THR A 189 -12.82 -5.43 6.54
C THR A 189 -11.65 -5.35 7.52
N ARG A 190 -11.07 -6.48 7.94
CA ARG A 190 -9.99 -6.49 8.97
C ARG A 190 -8.76 -7.29 8.62
N ILE A 191 -8.94 -8.46 8.01
CA ILE A 191 -7.83 -9.40 7.86
C ILE A 191 -7.01 -9.05 6.60
N ARG A 192 -7.65 -8.93 5.44
CA ARG A 192 -7.01 -8.58 4.16
C ARG A 192 -6.20 -7.27 4.23
N PRO A 193 -6.66 -6.17 4.86
CA PRO A 193 -5.83 -4.96 5.01
C PRO A 193 -4.48 -5.23 5.69
N THR A 194 -4.49 -6.02 6.78
CA THR A 194 -3.27 -6.35 7.53
C THR A 194 -2.35 -7.29 6.72
N VAL A 195 -2.92 -8.25 5.99
CA VAL A 195 -2.14 -9.17 5.12
C VAL A 195 -1.55 -8.44 3.91
N GLN A 196 -2.27 -7.46 3.35
CA GLN A 196 -1.79 -6.63 2.25
C GLN A 196 -0.76 -5.60 2.70
N GLU A 197 -0.80 -5.12 3.95
CA GLU A 197 0.30 -4.37 4.57
C GLU A 197 1.61 -5.20 4.53
N ASP A 198 1.54 -6.46 4.95
CA ASP A 198 2.61 -7.48 4.89
C ASP A 198 2.98 -7.97 3.47
N GLY A 199 2.29 -7.50 2.43
CA GLY A 199 2.60 -7.77 1.03
C GLY A 199 2.09 -9.10 0.47
N GLY A 200 1.07 -9.70 1.09
CA GLY A 200 0.33 -10.85 0.55
C GLY A 200 -1.16 -10.56 0.42
N ASP A 201 -1.96 -11.61 0.24
CA ASP A 201 -3.42 -11.56 0.40
C ASP A 201 -3.96 -12.94 0.79
N ILE A 202 -5.25 -13.00 1.13
CA ILE A 202 -5.97 -14.25 1.36
C ILE A 202 -7.26 -14.30 0.55
N VAL A 203 -7.52 -15.45 -0.05
CA VAL A 203 -8.72 -15.74 -0.83
C VAL A 203 -9.55 -16.78 -0.08
N TYR A 204 -10.84 -16.52 0.06
CA TYR A 204 -11.80 -17.49 0.60
C TYR A 204 -12.09 -18.57 -0.44
N MET A 205 -12.05 -19.84 -0.01
CA MET A 205 -12.22 -21.01 -0.88
C MET A 205 -13.39 -21.92 -0.46
N GLY A 206 -13.98 -21.69 0.71
CA GLY A 206 -15.13 -22.44 1.20
C GLY A 206 -15.22 -22.53 2.73
N PHE A 207 -16.35 -23.02 3.22
CA PHE A 207 -16.61 -23.27 4.64
C PHE A 207 -17.45 -24.55 4.78
N GLU A 208 -16.90 -25.55 5.46
CA GLU A 208 -17.51 -26.88 5.61
C GLU A 208 -17.20 -27.40 7.02
N GLU A 209 -18.20 -27.97 7.72
CA GLU A 209 -18.03 -28.62 9.03
C GLU A 209 -17.27 -27.77 10.08
N GLY A 210 -17.46 -26.44 10.07
CA GLY A 210 -16.77 -25.51 10.98
C GLY A 210 -15.34 -25.14 10.55
N ILE A 211 -14.85 -25.65 9.42
CA ILE A 211 -13.51 -25.37 8.88
C ILE A 211 -13.60 -24.38 7.72
N VAL A 212 -12.93 -23.23 7.87
CA VAL A 212 -12.78 -22.22 6.80
C VAL A 212 -11.57 -22.59 5.94
N LYS A 213 -11.78 -22.80 4.64
CA LYS A 213 -10.73 -23.07 3.64
C LYS A 213 -10.26 -21.74 3.03
N LEU A 214 -8.96 -21.45 3.13
CA LEU A 214 -8.35 -20.23 2.60
C LEU A 214 -7.15 -20.56 1.70
N LYS A 215 -7.00 -19.85 0.58
CA LYS A 215 -5.76 -19.81 -0.21
C LYS A 215 -4.94 -18.59 0.23
N MET A 216 -3.66 -18.79 0.53
CA MET A 216 -2.72 -17.69 0.85
C MET A 216 -1.94 -17.29 -0.40
N GLN A 217 -1.73 -15.99 -0.61
CA GLN A 217 -1.07 -15.41 -1.79
C GLN A 217 0.09 -14.48 -1.40
N GLY A 218 0.97 -14.18 -2.35
CA GLY A 218 2.09 -13.25 -2.19
C GLY A 218 3.08 -13.68 -1.09
N SER A 219 3.54 -12.73 -0.27
CA SER A 219 4.57 -12.96 0.76
C SER A 219 4.21 -14.07 1.77
N CYS A 220 2.92 -14.33 1.97
CA CYS A 220 2.40 -15.27 2.95
C CYS A 220 2.43 -16.74 2.49
N SER A 221 2.50 -17.00 1.18
CA SER A 221 2.44 -18.35 0.60
C SER A 221 3.78 -19.10 0.62
N SER A 222 4.90 -18.37 0.62
CA SER A 222 6.22 -18.94 0.32
C SER A 222 7.09 -19.27 1.54
N CYS A 223 6.66 -18.93 2.76
CA CYS A 223 7.48 -19.08 3.98
C CYS A 223 6.73 -19.83 5.09
N PRO A 224 7.23 -20.99 5.58
CA PRO A 224 6.49 -21.83 6.52
C PRO A 224 6.23 -21.16 7.88
N SER A 225 7.12 -20.27 8.35
CA SER A 225 6.87 -19.50 9.58
C SER A 225 5.78 -18.45 9.40
N SER A 226 5.71 -17.81 8.22
CA SER A 226 4.66 -16.84 7.89
C SER A 226 3.30 -17.52 7.74
N ILE A 227 3.23 -18.66 7.05
CA ILE A 227 2.03 -19.49 6.91
C ILE A 227 1.43 -19.82 8.28
N VAL A 228 2.21 -20.42 9.19
CA VAL A 228 1.71 -20.86 10.50
C VAL A 228 1.28 -19.68 11.35
N THR A 229 2.02 -18.56 11.30
CA THR A 229 1.71 -17.36 12.08
C THR A 229 0.41 -16.71 11.59
N LEU A 230 0.27 -16.54 10.27
CA LEU A 230 -0.94 -15.99 9.66
C LEU A 230 -2.14 -16.90 9.90
N LYS A 231 -2.01 -18.21 9.66
CA LYS A 231 -3.07 -19.20 9.90
C LYS A 231 -3.63 -19.08 11.31
N ASN A 232 -2.76 -19.07 12.33
CA ASN A 232 -3.17 -18.95 13.72
C ASN A 232 -3.80 -17.59 14.03
N GLY A 233 -3.28 -16.49 13.48
CA GLY A 233 -3.85 -15.16 13.64
C GLY A 233 -5.28 -15.06 13.06
N VAL A 234 -5.46 -15.54 11.83
CA VAL A 234 -6.75 -15.58 11.13
C VAL A 234 -7.75 -16.48 11.86
N GLN A 235 -7.34 -17.68 12.27
CA GLN A 235 -8.18 -18.59 13.03
C GLN A 235 -8.65 -17.99 14.36
N ASN A 236 -7.74 -17.39 15.14
CA ASN A 236 -8.09 -16.73 16.40
C ASN A 236 -9.08 -15.57 16.20
N MET A 237 -8.95 -14.81 15.10
CA MET A 237 -9.89 -13.74 14.79
C MET A 237 -11.27 -14.27 14.38
N LEU A 238 -11.31 -15.27 13.49
CA LEU A 238 -12.57 -15.88 13.05
C LEU A 238 -13.32 -16.50 14.24
N GLN A 239 -12.66 -17.35 15.04
CA GLN A 239 -13.22 -17.97 16.25
C GLN A 239 -13.77 -16.95 17.27
N PHE A 240 -13.18 -15.75 17.36
CA PHE A 240 -13.62 -14.71 18.30
C PHE A 240 -14.91 -14.02 17.86
N TYR A 241 -15.11 -13.83 16.55
CA TYR A 241 -16.28 -13.14 15.99
C TYR A 241 -17.39 -14.11 15.53
N ILE A 242 -17.06 -15.35 15.23
CA ILE A 242 -17.92 -16.35 14.59
C ILE A 242 -17.75 -17.69 15.34
N PRO A 243 -18.58 -17.98 16.35
CA PRO A 243 -18.43 -19.19 17.18
C PRO A 243 -18.68 -20.50 16.43
N GLU A 244 -19.26 -20.44 15.22
CA GLU A 244 -19.45 -21.57 14.30
C GLU A 244 -18.14 -22.01 13.62
N VAL A 245 -17.09 -21.18 13.64
CA VAL A 245 -15.78 -21.54 13.10
C VAL A 245 -14.99 -22.30 14.15
N GLU A 246 -14.78 -23.60 13.92
CA GLU A 246 -13.89 -24.43 14.74
C GLU A 246 -12.42 -24.30 14.31
N GLY A 247 -12.14 -24.07 13.01
CA GLY A 247 -10.78 -24.02 12.50
C GLY A 247 -10.61 -23.37 11.14
N VAL A 248 -9.35 -23.23 10.74
CA VAL A 248 -8.93 -22.75 9.41
C VAL A 248 -8.04 -23.82 8.77
N GLU A 249 -8.18 -24.01 7.47
CA GLU A 249 -7.30 -24.84 6.65
C GLU A 249 -6.76 -24.03 5.47
N GLN A 250 -5.47 -24.24 5.17
CA GLN A 250 -4.87 -23.68 3.96
C GLN A 250 -5.06 -24.69 2.83
N VAL A 251 -5.61 -24.24 1.71
CA VAL A 251 -5.69 -25.02 0.48
C VAL A 251 -4.73 -24.46 -0.57
N THR A 252 -4.14 -25.35 -1.36
CA THR A 252 -3.48 -25.05 -2.64
C THR A 252 -4.42 -25.47 -3.77
N ASP A 253 -4.42 -24.75 -4.88
CA ASP A 253 -5.27 -25.12 -6.01
C ASP A 253 -4.62 -26.29 -6.76
N GLU A 254 -5.38 -27.35 -7.03
CA GLU A 254 -4.89 -28.55 -7.74
C GLU A 254 -4.26 -28.21 -9.11
N VAL A 255 -4.70 -27.10 -9.73
CA VAL A 255 -4.17 -26.58 -11.00
C VAL A 255 -2.74 -26.05 -10.85
N ASP A 256 -2.42 -25.39 -9.74
CA ASP A 256 -1.05 -24.92 -9.45
C ASP A 256 -0.13 -26.12 -9.21
N ASP A 257 -0.61 -27.12 -8.45
CA ASP A 257 0.14 -28.34 -8.16
C ASP A 257 0.39 -29.18 -9.42
N MET A 258 -0.61 -29.34 -10.30
CA MET A 258 -0.43 -29.99 -11.62
C MET A 258 0.60 -29.25 -12.49
N THR A 259 0.52 -27.91 -12.57
CA THR A 259 1.44 -27.09 -13.37
C THR A 259 2.88 -27.22 -12.87
N ASN A 260 3.06 -27.22 -11.54
CA ASN A 260 4.37 -27.38 -10.91
C ASN A 260 4.94 -28.81 -11.10
N GLU A 261 4.11 -29.85 -11.03
CA GLU A 261 4.55 -31.23 -11.25
C GLU A 261 4.92 -31.52 -12.72
N GLU A 262 4.17 -30.95 -13.68
CA GLU A 262 4.53 -31.01 -15.10
C GLU A 262 5.85 -30.29 -15.39
N PHE A 263 6.08 -29.13 -14.77
CA PHE A 263 7.34 -28.40 -14.90
C PHE A 263 8.55 -29.21 -14.39
N ARG A 264 8.44 -29.84 -13.21
CA ARG A 264 9.52 -30.70 -12.68
C ARG A 264 9.83 -31.87 -13.62
N LYS A 265 8.79 -32.53 -14.15
CA LYS A 265 8.90 -33.60 -15.15
C LYS A 265 9.53 -33.14 -16.48
N LEU A 266 9.49 -31.85 -16.79
CA LEU A 266 10.12 -31.28 -17.98
C LEU A 266 11.59 -30.90 -17.72
N GLU A 267 11.88 -30.29 -16.56
CA GLU A 267 13.27 -30.00 -16.18
C GLU A 267 14.13 -31.26 -16.07
N ASP A 268 13.61 -32.32 -15.46
CA ASP A 268 14.35 -33.58 -15.31
C ASP A 268 14.70 -34.16 -16.69
N LYS A 269 13.79 -34.08 -17.67
CA LYS A 269 14.01 -34.50 -19.08
C LYS A 269 14.94 -33.59 -19.88
N LEU A 270 15.25 -32.39 -19.39
CA LEU A 270 16.19 -31.46 -20.03
C LEU A 270 17.60 -31.53 -19.40
N LYS A 271 17.75 -32.28 -18.31
CA LYS A 271 19.03 -32.56 -17.63
C LYS A 271 19.65 -33.90 -18.06
N ASP A 272 18.85 -34.80 -18.66
CA ASP A 272 19.24 -36.07 -19.31
C ASP A 272 19.62 -35.91 -20.80
#